data_AF-A0A935ERU8-F1
#
_entry.id   AF-A0A935ERU8-F1
#
_cell.length_a   1.000
_cell.length_b   1.000
_cell.length_c   1.000
_cell.angle_alpha   90.00
_cell.angle_beta   90.00
_cell.angle_gamma   90.00
#
_symmetry.space_group_name_H-M   'P 1'
#
loop_
_entity.id
_entity.type
_entity.pdbx_description
1 polymer ?
#
loop_
_entity_poly.entity_id
_entity_poly.type
_entity_poly.pdbx_seq_one_letter_code
_entity_poly.pdbx_strand_id
1 'polypeptide(L)'
;MRPEAAVNGRSRPLFFTSSRACAAVDTYLVERVRRKLGVAVGSGASVAGAYRGLDPRSALFLTEGGNRFEVTARGPGDPRTTCRLMIATLRSIFKRAGWTGVTSQSARCVVARRLADKGADGAQVGELLGLSSSRAVRRLLKQEPRTLETLARELV
;
A
#
# COMPACT_ATOMS: atom_id res chain seq x y z
N MET A 1 11.28 1.45 -2.74
CA MET A 1 10.80 0.05 -2.81
C MET A 1 11.69 -0.69 -3.77
N ARG A 2 12.26 -1.81 -3.33
CA ARG A 2 13.13 -2.63 -4.17
C ARG A 2 12.29 -3.45 -5.18
N PRO A 3 12.80 -3.73 -6.38
CA PRO A 3 12.05 -4.43 -7.42
C PRO A 3 11.57 -5.82 -6.96
N GLU A 4 12.39 -6.56 -6.22
CA GLU A 4 12.07 -7.90 -5.70
C GLU A 4 10.92 -7.93 -4.69
N ALA A 5 10.64 -6.80 -4.03
CA ALA A 5 9.52 -6.67 -3.12
C ALA A 5 8.22 -6.28 -3.85
N ALA A 6 8.32 -5.74 -5.07
CA ALA A 6 7.19 -5.23 -5.81
C ALA A 6 6.59 -6.33 -6.69
N VAL A 7 5.27 -6.52 -6.62
CA VAL A 7 4.55 -7.54 -7.41
C VAL A 7 4.78 -7.40 -8.92
N ASN A 8 5.03 -6.19 -9.41
CA ASN A 8 5.33 -5.89 -10.80
C ASN A 8 6.83 -5.75 -11.11
N GLY A 9 7.71 -6.11 -10.17
CA GLY A 9 9.16 -6.04 -10.34
C GLY A 9 9.72 -4.61 -10.42
N ARG A 10 8.94 -3.57 -10.10
CA ARG A 10 9.36 -2.19 -10.29
C ARG A 10 9.89 -1.53 -9.03
N SER A 11 11.12 -1.05 -9.14
CA SER A 11 11.65 -0.07 -8.21
C SER A 11 10.83 1.22 -8.28
N ARG A 12 10.59 1.83 -7.12
CA ARG A 12 9.96 3.15 -7.00
C ARG A 12 10.28 3.76 -5.64
N PRO A 13 10.35 5.10 -5.52
CA PRO A 13 10.52 5.73 -4.22
C PRO A 13 9.34 5.40 -3.29
N LEU A 14 9.63 5.28 -1.99
CA LEU A 14 8.60 5.25 -0.94
C LEU A 14 8.88 6.42 0.00
N PHE A 15 7.95 7.35 0.09
CA PHE A 15 8.05 8.51 0.95
C PHE A 15 7.25 8.26 2.23
N PHE A 16 7.94 8.11 3.35
CA PHE A 16 7.35 7.96 4.68
C PHE A 16 7.11 9.33 5.32
N THR A 17 6.23 10.13 4.72
CA THR A 17 6.00 11.53 5.13
C THR A 17 4.81 11.71 6.07
N SER A 18 3.92 10.73 6.15
CA SER A 18 2.78 10.76 7.07
C SER A 18 3.20 10.27 8.45
N SER A 19 3.39 11.18 9.41
CA SER A 19 3.73 10.85 10.80
C SER A 19 2.74 9.85 11.42
N ARG A 20 1.44 9.99 11.13
CA ARG A 20 0.41 9.04 11.56
C ARG A 20 0.60 7.65 10.97
N ALA A 21 0.96 7.55 9.68
CA ALA A 21 1.20 6.26 9.06
C ALA A 21 2.47 5.60 9.59
N CYS A 22 3.54 6.38 9.77
CA CYS A 22 4.78 5.93 10.40
C CYS A 22 4.54 5.39 11.81
N ALA A 23 3.85 6.16 12.66
CA ALA A 23 3.51 5.74 14.02
C ALA A 23 2.68 4.45 14.04
N ALA A 24 1.71 4.29 13.14
CA ALA A 24 0.92 3.07 13.05
C ALA A 24 1.77 1.85 12.65
N VAL A 25 2.72 2.03 11.72
CA VAL A 25 3.69 0.98 11.36
C VAL A 25 4.61 0.68 12.54
N ASP A 26 5.11 1.70 13.24
CA ASP A 26 5.99 1.54 14.40
C ASP A 26 5.33 0.71 15.50
N THR A 27 4.08 1.05 15.87
CA THR A 27 3.28 0.28 16.83
C THR A 27 3.10 -1.17 16.40
N TYR A 28 2.82 -1.39 15.12
CA TYR A 28 2.69 -2.75 14.58
C TYR A 28 4.01 -3.55 14.66
N LEU A 29 5.16 -2.93 14.40
CA LEU A 29 6.46 -3.60 14.51
C LEU A 29 6.80 -3.94 15.97
N VAL A 30 6.47 -3.08 16.93
CA VAL A 30 6.61 -3.38 18.37
C VAL A 30 5.78 -4.60 18.75
N GLU A 31 4.53 -4.65 18.29
CA GLU A 31 3.63 -5.77 18.57
C GLU A 31 4.12 -7.07 17.96
N ARG A 32 4.74 -7.03 16.76
CA ARG A 32 5.38 -8.21 16.16
C ARG A 32 6.49 -8.78 17.03
N VAL A 33 7.37 -7.93 17.56
CA VAL A 33 8.46 -8.37 18.44
C VAL A 33 7.88 -8.97 19.72
N ARG A 34 6.90 -8.31 20.34
CA ARG A 34 6.21 -8.80 21.55
C ARG A 34 5.61 -10.20 21.35
N ARG A 35 5.02 -10.44 20.18
CA ARG A 35 4.42 -11.73 19.79
C ARG A 35 5.40 -12.72 19.15
N LYS A 36 6.68 -12.36 19.03
CA LYS A 36 7.73 -13.16 18.36
C LYS A 36 7.39 -13.53 16.90
N LEU A 37 6.74 -12.63 16.17
CA LEU A 37 6.32 -12.83 14.79
C LEU A 37 7.36 -12.30 13.79
N GLY A 38 8.07 -13.21 13.12
CA GLY A 38 9.12 -12.88 12.16
C GLY A 38 10.32 -12.18 12.81
N VAL A 39 10.66 -12.61 14.03
CA VAL A 39 11.90 -12.23 14.70
C VAL A 39 13.06 -13.09 14.16
N ALA A 40 14.27 -12.55 14.15
CA ALA A 40 15.44 -13.30 13.71
C ALA A 40 15.75 -14.45 14.69
N VAL A 41 15.92 -15.66 14.16
CA VAL A 41 16.32 -16.83 14.95
C VAL A 41 17.85 -16.89 14.97
N GLY A 42 18.46 -16.37 16.05
CA GLY A 42 19.91 -16.38 16.23
C GLY A 42 20.36 -15.52 17.40
N SER A 43 21.03 -16.14 18.36
CA SER A 43 21.56 -15.52 19.58
C SER A 43 22.84 -14.73 19.29
N GLY A 44 22.71 -13.41 19.11
CA GLY A 44 23.82 -12.48 19.14
C GLY A 44 23.33 -11.07 19.48
N ALA A 45 24.03 -10.37 20.38
CA ALA A 45 23.69 -9.01 20.82
C ALA A 45 23.58 -7.99 19.66
N SER A 46 24.18 -8.28 18.49
CA SER A 46 24.08 -7.42 17.30
C SER A 46 22.75 -7.53 16.54
N VAL A 47 22.02 -8.63 16.67
CA VAL A 47 20.73 -8.86 16.00
C VAL A 47 19.58 -8.22 16.78
N ALA A 48 19.71 -8.11 18.10
CA ALA A 48 18.70 -7.48 18.96
C ALA A 48 18.55 -5.97 18.69
N GLY A 49 19.60 -5.28 18.23
CA GLY A 49 19.58 -3.85 17.91
C GLY A 49 19.28 -3.53 16.44
N ALA A 50 19.68 -4.40 15.51
CA ALA A 50 19.43 -4.20 14.08
C ALA A 50 17.97 -4.48 13.71
N TYR A 51 17.42 -3.72 12.76
CA TYR A 51 16.05 -3.91 12.25
C TYR A 51 14.96 -4.02 13.33
N ARG A 52 15.18 -3.39 14.50
CA ARG A 52 14.28 -3.45 15.66
C ARG A 52 14.04 -4.87 16.19
N GLY A 53 15.02 -5.77 16.03
CA GLY A 53 14.93 -7.17 16.46
C GLY A 53 14.10 -8.07 15.53
N LEU A 54 13.69 -7.57 14.35
CA LEU A 54 12.98 -8.34 13.33
C LEU A 54 13.93 -8.95 12.31
N ASP A 55 13.56 -10.07 11.72
CA ASP A 55 14.28 -10.64 10.58
C ASP A 55 14.08 -9.74 9.35
N PRO A 56 15.15 -9.16 8.76
CA PRO A 56 15.04 -8.30 7.57
C PRO A 56 14.52 -9.04 6.33
N ARG A 57 14.53 -10.38 6.32
CA ARG A 57 13.94 -11.21 5.25
C ARG A 57 12.46 -11.52 5.48
N SER A 58 11.93 -11.24 6.67
CA SER A 58 10.52 -11.43 6.97
C SER A 58 9.65 -10.42 6.21
N ALA A 59 8.47 -10.86 5.77
CA ALA A 59 7.50 -9.95 5.16
C ALA A 59 7.08 -8.85 6.15
N LEU A 60 6.89 -7.63 5.67
CA LEU A 60 6.53 -6.49 6.53
C LEU A 60 5.18 -6.73 7.22
N PHE A 61 4.13 -7.00 6.44
CA PHE A 61 2.80 -7.33 6.97
C PHE A 61 2.61 -8.85 7.02
N LEU A 62 2.14 -9.33 8.17
CA LEU A 62 1.90 -10.74 8.45
C LEU A 62 0.43 -10.99 8.73
N THR A 63 -0.02 -12.22 8.48
CA THR A 63 -1.31 -12.71 8.94
C THR A 63 -1.31 -12.87 10.46
N GLU A 64 -2.48 -13.11 11.05
CA GLU A 64 -2.63 -13.32 12.49
C GLU A 64 -1.74 -14.46 13.04
N GLY A 65 -1.53 -15.50 12.21
CA GLY A 65 -0.65 -16.63 12.51
C GLY A 65 0.84 -16.39 12.22
N GLY A 66 1.25 -15.17 11.84
CA GLY A 66 2.65 -14.84 11.57
C GLY A 66 3.16 -15.19 10.17
N ASN A 67 2.28 -15.66 9.27
CA ASN A 67 2.65 -16.00 7.90
C ASN A 67 2.65 -14.77 6.99
N ARG A 68 3.37 -14.83 5.88
CA ARG A 68 3.26 -13.80 4.83
C ARG A 68 1.87 -13.83 4.19
N PHE A 69 1.43 -12.67 3.70
CA PHE A 69 0.24 -12.61 2.86
C PHE A 69 0.54 -13.20 1.48
N GLU A 70 -0.11 -14.31 1.13
CA GLU A 70 0.12 -14.99 -0.14
C GLU A 70 -0.46 -14.20 -1.32
N VAL A 71 0.39 -14.01 -2.33
CA VAL A 71 0.03 -13.39 -3.60
C VAL A 71 -0.05 -14.50 -4.64
N THR A 72 -1.25 -14.74 -5.17
CA THR A 72 -1.52 -15.82 -6.12
C THR A 72 -2.11 -15.29 -7.42
N ALA A 73 -2.05 -16.06 -8.49
CA ALA A 73 -2.80 -15.76 -9.71
C ALA A 73 -4.31 -15.74 -9.41
N ARG A 74 -5.07 -14.91 -10.13
CA ARG A 74 -6.51 -14.77 -9.87
C ARG A 74 -7.28 -16.05 -10.25
N GLY A 75 -6.82 -16.77 -11.27
CA GLY A 75 -7.37 -18.05 -11.71
C GLY A 75 -6.61 -18.64 -12.91
N PRO A 76 -7.01 -19.82 -13.41
CA PRO A 76 -6.28 -20.61 -14.43
C PRO A 76 -6.06 -19.97 -15.81
N GLY A 77 -6.53 -18.75 -16.04
CA GLY A 77 -6.28 -17.99 -17.28
C GLY A 77 -6.17 -16.48 -17.06
N ASP A 78 -6.10 -16.02 -15.80
CA ASP A 78 -5.88 -14.61 -15.49
C ASP A 78 -4.52 -14.49 -14.76
N PRO A 79 -3.45 -14.09 -15.47
CA PRO A 79 -2.10 -13.99 -14.91
C PRO A 79 -1.99 -12.84 -13.89
N ARG A 80 -3.03 -12.02 -13.74
CA ARG A 80 -3.04 -10.96 -12.73
C ARG A 80 -3.00 -11.58 -11.35
N THR A 81 -2.10 -11.06 -10.55
CA THR A 81 -1.92 -11.49 -9.17
C THR A 81 -2.93 -10.81 -8.25
N THR A 82 -3.27 -11.49 -7.17
CA THR A 82 -4.17 -11.01 -6.14
C THR A 82 -3.73 -11.54 -4.78
N CYS A 83 -4.02 -10.78 -3.73
CA CYS A 83 -3.90 -11.24 -2.37
C CYS A 83 -5.29 -11.17 -1.72
N ARG A 84 -6.02 -12.29 -1.75
CA ARG A 84 -7.43 -12.34 -1.32
C ARG A 84 -7.58 -11.95 0.15
N LEU A 85 -6.67 -12.46 1.00
CA LEU A 85 -6.71 -12.17 2.43
C LEU A 85 -6.43 -10.69 2.72
N MET A 86 -5.39 -10.10 2.11
CA MET A 86 -5.11 -8.66 2.27
C MET A 86 -6.29 -7.78 1.82
N ILE A 87 -6.93 -8.13 0.69
CA ILE A 87 -8.11 -7.41 0.19
C ILE A 87 -9.27 -7.51 1.19
N ALA A 88 -9.53 -8.69 1.73
CA ALA A 88 -10.57 -8.90 2.74
C ALA A 88 -10.27 -8.14 4.03
N THR A 89 -9.03 -8.15 4.50
CA THR A 89 -8.58 -7.39 5.68
C THR A 89 -8.79 -5.89 5.49
N LEU A 90 -8.34 -5.32 4.36
CA LEU A 90 -8.53 -3.91 4.06
C LEU A 90 -10.02 -3.52 3.99
N ARG A 91 -10.85 -4.36 3.37
CA ARG A 91 -12.31 -4.13 3.34
C ARG A 91 -12.92 -4.13 4.74
N SER A 92 -12.48 -5.04 5.61
CA SER A 92 -12.93 -5.08 7.00
C SER A 92 -12.51 -3.82 7.76
N ILE A 93 -11.28 -3.36 7.59
CA ILE A 93 -10.78 -2.11 8.18
C ILE A 93 -11.62 -0.91 7.71
N PHE A 94 -11.88 -0.78 6.41
CA PHE A 94 -12.69 0.31 5.87
C PHE A 94 -14.12 0.26 6.41
N LYS A 95 -14.75 -0.92 6.45
CA LYS A 95 -16.09 -1.09 7.01
C LYS A 95 -16.14 -0.67 8.48
N ARG A 96 -15.16 -1.08 9.29
CA ARG A 96 -15.06 -0.70 10.72
C ARG A 96 -14.83 0.80 10.92
N ALA A 97 -14.15 1.45 9.97
CA ALA A 97 -13.97 2.91 9.96
C ALA A 97 -15.19 3.69 9.42
N GLY A 98 -16.31 3.02 9.11
CA GLY A 98 -17.50 3.65 8.53
C GLY A 98 -17.41 3.93 7.03
N TRP A 99 -16.35 3.48 6.35
CA TRP A 99 -16.12 3.69 4.92
C TRP A 99 -16.67 2.54 4.09
N THR A 100 -17.98 2.33 4.16
CA THR A 100 -18.67 1.27 3.42
C THR A 100 -18.51 1.47 1.91
N GLY A 101 -18.21 0.40 1.17
CA GLY A 101 -18.00 0.43 -0.28
C GLY A 101 -16.58 0.83 -0.71
N VAL A 102 -15.73 1.32 0.20
CA VAL A 102 -14.33 1.63 -0.12
C VAL A 102 -13.52 0.35 -0.36
N THR A 103 -12.75 0.38 -1.43
CA THR A 103 -11.79 -0.68 -1.82
C THR A 103 -10.37 -0.13 -1.82
N SER A 104 -9.38 -1.02 -1.72
CA SER A 104 -7.96 -0.66 -1.87
C SER A 104 -7.68 0.08 -3.19
N GLN A 105 -8.36 -0.32 -4.27
CA GLN A 105 -8.25 0.35 -5.56
C GLN A 105 -8.85 1.76 -5.53
N SER A 106 -10.02 1.96 -4.93
CA SER A 106 -10.61 3.31 -4.81
C SER A 106 -9.76 4.24 -3.94
N ALA A 107 -9.18 3.73 -2.84
CA ALA A 107 -8.25 4.47 -2.01
C ALA A 107 -6.99 4.86 -2.80
N ARG A 108 -6.47 3.96 -3.63
CA ARG A 108 -5.35 4.24 -4.56
C ARG A 108 -5.71 5.31 -5.59
N CYS A 109 -6.93 5.33 -6.13
CA CYS A 109 -7.40 6.41 -7.02
C CYS A 109 -7.45 7.76 -6.30
N VAL A 110 -7.82 7.80 -5.01
CA VAL A 110 -7.81 9.04 -4.22
C VAL A 110 -6.39 9.57 -4.05
N VAL A 111 -5.42 8.70 -3.75
CA VAL A 111 -4.01 9.09 -3.65
C VAL A 111 -3.52 9.66 -4.99
N ALA A 112 -3.81 8.98 -6.11
CA ALA A 112 -3.44 9.46 -7.44
C ALA A 112 -3.99 10.86 -7.75
N ARG A 113 -5.27 11.08 -7.44
CA ARG A 113 -5.93 12.37 -7.65
C ARG A 113 -5.31 13.46 -6.78
N ARG A 114 -5.10 13.20 -5.49
CA ARG A 114 -4.45 14.15 -4.59
C ARG A 114 -3.03 14.52 -5.00
N LEU A 115 -2.32 13.63 -5.70
CA LEU A 115 -1.01 13.97 -6.27
C LEU A 115 -1.16 14.90 -7.47
N ALA A 116 -2.08 14.60 -8.39
CA ALA A 116 -2.37 15.44 -9.54
C ALA A 116 -2.88 16.84 -9.11
N ASP A 117 -3.77 16.91 -8.12
CA ASP A 117 -4.29 18.18 -7.56
C ASP A 117 -3.17 19.02 -6.93
N LYS A 118 -2.06 18.39 -6.49
CA LYS A 118 -0.86 19.06 -5.99
C LYS A 118 0.14 19.43 -7.09
N GLY A 119 -0.22 19.28 -8.35
CA GLY A 119 0.61 19.59 -9.51
C GLY A 119 1.53 18.47 -9.97
N ALA A 120 1.37 17.23 -9.48
CA ALA A 120 2.17 16.12 -9.98
C ALA A 120 1.75 15.75 -11.41
N ASP A 121 2.72 15.61 -12.31
CA ASP A 121 2.45 15.17 -13.67
C ASP A 121 2.14 13.66 -13.74
N GLY A 122 1.71 13.20 -14.92
CA GLY A 122 1.35 11.80 -15.13
C GLY A 122 2.52 10.82 -14.94
N ALA A 123 3.77 11.25 -15.19
CA ALA A 123 4.95 10.43 -14.99
C ALA A 123 5.26 10.28 -13.50
N GLN A 124 5.20 11.36 -12.73
CA GLN A 124 5.40 11.37 -11.28
C GLN A 124 4.33 10.53 -10.56
N VAL A 125 3.06 10.66 -10.96
CA VAL A 125 1.97 9.80 -10.45
C VAL A 125 2.23 8.34 -10.82
N GLY A 126 2.67 8.08 -12.05
CA GLY A 126 3.02 6.74 -12.53
C GLY A 126 4.15 6.12 -11.73
N GLU A 127 5.23 6.85 -11.50
CA GLU A 127 6.41 6.41 -10.75
C GLU A 127 6.02 6.04 -9.31
N LEU A 128 5.38 6.95 -8.58
CA LEU A 128 5.07 6.74 -7.16
C LEU A 128 4.10 5.56 -6.96
N LEU A 129 3.17 5.36 -7.89
CA LEU A 129 2.20 4.28 -7.80
C LEU A 129 2.72 2.98 -8.44
N GLY A 130 3.79 3.02 -9.23
CA GLY A 130 4.33 1.86 -9.94
C GLY A 130 3.54 1.48 -11.20
N LEU A 131 3.07 2.46 -11.96
CA LEU A 131 2.42 2.31 -13.26
C LEU A 131 3.38 2.70 -14.37
N SER A 132 3.56 1.86 -15.41
CA SER A 132 4.38 2.23 -16.60
C SER A 132 3.60 2.81 -17.75
N SER A 133 2.29 2.65 -17.73
CA SER A 133 1.47 3.05 -18.88
C SER A 133 0.78 4.35 -18.55
N SER A 134 1.02 5.37 -19.38
CA SER A 134 0.27 6.62 -19.33
C SER A 134 -1.24 6.37 -19.48
N ARG A 135 -1.64 5.30 -20.21
CA ARG A 135 -3.04 4.84 -20.28
C ARG A 135 -3.55 4.35 -18.91
N ALA A 136 -2.73 3.63 -18.15
CA ALA A 136 -3.10 3.16 -16.82
C ALA A 136 -3.20 4.34 -15.83
N VAL A 137 -2.32 5.33 -15.93
CA VAL A 137 -2.39 6.57 -15.15
C VAL A 137 -3.66 7.35 -15.49
N ARG A 138 -3.94 7.58 -16.78
CA ARG A 138 -5.19 8.23 -17.23
C ARG A 138 -6.44 7.52 -16.74
N ARG A 139 -6.47 6.18 -16.78
CA ARG A 139 -7.60 5.39 -16.24
C ARG A 139 -7.74 5.56 -14.73
N LEU A 140 -6.63 5.71 -13.99
CA LEU A 140 -6.65 5.92 -12.55
C LEU A 140 -7.11 7.33 -12.16
N LEU A 141 -6.80 8.33 -13.00
CA LEU A 141 -7.18 9.73 -12.83
C LEU A 141 -8.54 10.07 -13.44
N LYS A 142 -9.14 9.17 -14.24
CA LYS A 142 -10.44 9.39 -14.87
C LYS A 142 -11.45 9.75 -13.80
N GLN A 143 -11.95 10.98 -13.84
CA GLN A 143 -12.98 11.46 -12.93
C GLN A 143 -14.36 11.00 -13.44
N GLU A 144 -15.28 10.79 -12.51
CA GLU A 144 -16.68 11.00 -12.82
C GLU A 144 -16.88 12.49 -13.13
N PRO A 145 -17.64 12.88 -14.15
CA PRO A 145 -17.87 14.28 -14.48
C PRO A 145 -18.36 15.03 -13.24
N ARG A 146 -17.63 16.09 -12.82
CA ARG A 146 -18.15 17.01 -11.81
C ARG A 146 -19.26 17.83 -12.45
N THR A 147 -20.29 18.16 -11.68
CA THR A 147 -21.34 19.07 -12.15
C THR A 147 -20.75 20.46 -12.40
N LEU A 148 -21.27 21.18 -13.40
CA LEU A 148 -20.88 22.56 -13.70
C LEU A 148 -21.03 23.46 -12.46
N GLU A 149 -22.04 23.21 -11.64
CA GLU A 149 -22.28 23.92 -10.39
C GLU A 149 -21.13 23.76 -9.38
N THR A 150 -20.57 22.56 -9.23
CA THR A 150 -19.44 22.31 -8.33
C THR A 150 -18.19 23.05 -8.81
N LEU A 151 -17.95 23.04 -10.13
CA LEU A 151 -16.82 23.75 -10.73
C LEU A 151 -16.97 25.27 -10.60
N ALA A 152 -18.19 25.80 -10.78
CA ALA A 152 -18.46 27.22 -10.66
C ALA A 152 -18.29 27.74 -9.22
N ARG A 153 -18.63 26.94 -8.21
CA ARG A 153 -18.43 27.30 -6.80
C ARG A 153 -16.96 27.36 -6.37
N GLU A 154 -16.07 26.66 -7.07
CA GLU A 154 -14.63 26.65 -6.77
C GLU A 154 -13.86 27.77 -7.51
N LEU A 155 -14.53 28.55 -8.37
CA LEU A 155 -13.92 29.67 -9.11
C LEU A 155 -13.89 31.00 -8.34
N VAL A 156 -14.67 31.14 -7.26
CA VAL A 156 -14.83 32.38 -6.48
C VAL A 156 -14.49 32.14 -5.02
#